data_AF-A0A7Z0P4C0-F1
#
_entry.id   AF-A0A7Z0P4C0-F1
#
_cell.length_a   1.000
_cell.length_b   1.000
_cell.length_c   1.000
_cell.angle_alpha   90.00
_cell.angle_beta   90.00
_cell.angle_gamma   90.00
#
_symmetry.space_group_name_H-M   'P 1'
#
loop_
_entity.id
_entity.type
_entity.pdbx_description
1 polymer ?
#
loop_
_entity_poly.entity_id
_entity_poly.type
_entity_poly.pdbx_seq_one_letter_code
_entity_poly.pdbx_strand_id
1 'polypeptide(L)'
;MTALITCPATSQLTEADLTILSLVFPAPSRPQLIELRRVLKNQSASFRNYSSGVVTFDTDAMLKEIALKCSAKTGERVSSLVAQGVCLQAIATSPLKIPLTGTDPISLRL
;
A
#
# COMPACT_ATOMS: atom_id res chain seq x y z
N MET A 1 -13.79 -17.08 -5.26
CA MET A 1 -13.30 -16.23 -6.36
C MET A 1 -12.32 -15.26 -5.76
N THR A 2 -11.03 -15.37 -6.07
CA THR A 2 -10.01 -14.43 -5.61
C THR A 2 -10.27 -13.08 -6.27
N ALA A 3 -10.49 -12.03 -5.49
CA ALA A 3 -10.60 -10.68 -6.04
C ALA A 3 -9.22 -10.26 -6.56
N LEU A 4 -9.14 -9.81 -7.81
CA LEU A 4 -7.92 -9.24 -8.37
C LEU A 4 -7.99 -7.73 -8.31
N ILE A 5 -7.03 -7.11 -7.63
CA ILE A 5 -6.87 -5.65 -7.65
C ILE A 5 -5.93 -5.32 -8.80
N THR A 6 -6.34 -4.38 -9.64
CA THR A 6 -5.59 -4.00 -10.84
C THR A 6 -5.15 -2.54 -10.73
N CYS A 7 -3.88 -2.29 -10.99
CA CYS A 7 -3.24 -1.01 -10.77
C CYS A 7 -2.30 -0.68 -11.94
N PRO A 8 -2.30 0.53 -12.51
CA PRO A 8 -1.30 0.92 -13.49
C PRO A 8 0.11 0.85 -12.89
N ALA A 9 1.07 0.32 -13.64
CA ALA A 9 2.45 0.18 -13.19
C ALA A 9 3.11 1.52 -12.82
N THR A 10 2.74 2.57 -13.54
CA THR A 10 3.24 3.95 -13.42
C THR A 10 2.36 4.82 -12.53
N SER A 11 1.40 4.23 -11.80
CA SER A 11 0.52 4.97 -10.90
C SER A 11 1.33 5.65 -9.79
N GLN A 12 1.04 6.92 -9.55
CA GLN A 12 1.62 7.74 -8.48
C GLN A 12 0.53 8.17 -7.51
N LEU A 13 0.91 8.39 -6.25
CA LEU A 13 0.00 8.88 -5.23
C LEU A 13 -0.34 10.36 -5.49
N THR A 14 -1.63 10.67 -5.42
CA THR A 14 -2.15 12.03 -5.44
C THR A 14 -2.21 12.61 -4.02
N GLU A 15 -2.43 13.92 -3.89
CA GLU A 15 -2.62 14.55 -2.57
C GLU A 15 -3.82 14.00 -1.80
N ALA A 16 -4.88 13.61 -2.52
CA ALA A 16 -6.03 12.94 -1.93
C ALA A 16 -5.63 11.58 -1.35
N ASP A 17 -4.83 10.79 -2.08
CA ASP A 17 -4.33 9.51 -1.60
C ASP A 17 -3.44 9.66 -0.37
N LEU A 18 -2.61 10.71 -0.32
CA LEU A 18 -1.74 11.01 0.83
C LEU A 18 -2.55 11.36 2.08
N THR A 19 -3.66 12.06 1.90
CA THR A 19 -4.61 12.39 2.98
C THR A 19 -5.25 11.12 3.51
N ILE A 20 -5.74 10.26 2.62
CA ILE A 20 -6.31 8.95 2.98
C ILE A 20 -5.26 8.09 3.69
N LEU A 21 -4.03 8.01 3.16
CA LEU A 21 -2.91 7.28 3.78
C LEU A 21 -2.61 7.79 5.19
N SER A 22 -2.60 9.10 5.40
CA SER A 22 -2.33 9.70 6.70
C SER A 22 -3.44 9.40 7.72
N LEU A 23 -4.69 9.30 7.27
CA LEU A 23 -5.83 8.94 8.10
C LEU A 23 -5.84 7.44 8.46
N VAL A 24 -5.56 6.58 7.48
CA VAL A 24 -5.54 5.12 7.68
C VAL A 24 -4.30 4.68 8.49
N PHE A 25 -3.17 5.37 8.29
CA PHE A 25 -1.91 5.14 9.00
C PHE A 25 -1.50 6.37 9.83
N PRO A 26 -2.17 6.64 10.97
CA PRO A 26 -1.73 7.67 11.91
C PRO A 26 -0.35 7.36 12.47
N ALA A 27 0.31 8.36 13.06
CA ALA A 27 1.68 8.29 13.60
C ALA A 27 2.09 6.95 14.24
N PRO A 28 1.35 6.38 15.21
CA PRO A 28 1.75 5.11 15.86
C PRO A 28 1.76 3.89 14.92
N SER A 29 1.10 3.97 13.78
CA SER A 29 1.01 2.88 12.79
C SER A 29 1.87 3.10 11.54
N ARG A 30 2.59 4.22 11.44
CA ARG A 30 3.49 4.51 10.31
C ARG A 30 4.64 3.51 10.14
N PRO A 31 5.19 2.87 11.20
CA PRO A 31 6.12 1.75 11.01
C PRO A 31 5.50 0.60 10.22
N GLN A 32 4.21 0.32 10.42
CA GLN A 32 3.49 -0.73 9.67
C GLN A 32 3.29 -0.35 8.20
N LEU A 33 3.13 0.95 7.89
CA LEU A 33 3.12 1.43 6.51
C LEU A 33 4.46 1.18 5.82
N ILE A 34 5.59 1.36 6.52
CA ILE A 34 6.92 1.10 5.96
C ILE A 34 7.07 -0.38 5.60
N GLU A 35 6.68 -1.28 6.50
CA GLU A 35 6.73 -2.73 6.23
C GLU A 35 5.74 -3.14 5.12
N LEU A 36 4.52 -2.59 5.13
CA LEU A 36 3.56 -2.80 4.04
C LEU A 36 4.17 -2.41 2.69
N ARG A 37 4.81 -1.25 2.60
CA ARG A 37 5.48 -0.81 1.37
C ARG A 37 6.57 -1.78 0.95
N ARG A 38 7.33 -2.34 1.91
CA ARG A 38 8.35 -3.36 1.63
C ARG A 38 7.73 -4.63 1.05
N VAL A 39 6.61 -5.10 1.61
CA VAL A 39 5.86 -6.26 1.10
C VAL A 39 5.34 -5.99 -0.32
N LEU A 40 4.66 -4.87 -0.54
CA LEU A 40 4.09 -4.52 -1.84
C LEU A 40 5.16 -4.28 -2.92
N LYS A 41 6.32 -3.74 -2.53
CA LYS A 41 7.45 -3.51 -3.43
C LYS A 41 8.14 -4.81 -3.84
N ASN A 42 7.97 -5.90 -3.10
CA ASN A 42 8.57 -7.18 -3.45
C ASN A 42 8.07 -7.69 -4.80
N GLN A 43 8.93 -7.66 -5.81
CA GLN A 43 8.59 -8.07 -7.17
C GLN A 43 8.52 -9.59 -7.34
N SER A 44 9.16 -10.35 -6.45
CA SER A 44 9.12 -11.82 -6.47
C SER A 44 7.95 -12.40 -5.67
N ALA A 45 7.06 -11.56 -5.15
CA ALA A 45 5.90 -12.01 -4.40
C ALA A 45 4.89 -12.73 -5.31
N SER A 46 4.43 -13.90 -4.90
CA SER A 46 3.50 -14.74 -5.68
C SER A 46 2.12 -14.12 -5.86
N PHE A 47 1.72 -13.22 -4.94
CA PHE A 47 0.44 -12.51 -5.05
C PHE A 47 0.45 -11.40 -6.11
N ARG A 48 1.61 -11.10 -6.72
CA ARG A 48 1.77 -9.96 -7.62
C ARG A 48 2.17 -10.44 -9.01
N ASN A 49 1.50 -9.93 -10.03
CA ASN A 49 1.87 -10.16 -11.42
C ASN A 49 1.99 -8.83 -12.16
N TYR A 50 2.98 -8.74 -13.05
CA TYR A 50 3.22 -7.58 -13.90
C TYR A 50 3.01 -7.99 -15.36
N SER A 51 2.01 -7.41 -16.01
CA SER A 51 1.74 -7.67 -17.43
C SER A 51 1.22 -6.42 -18.11
N SER A 52 1.71 -6.15 -19.32
CA SER A 52 1.15 -5.13 -20.21
C SER A 52 1.04 -3.72 -19.59
N GLY A 53 2.00 -3.32 -18.75
CA GLY A 53 2.01 -2.00 -18.09
C GLY A 53 1.06 -1.91 -16.88
N VAL A 54 0.53 -3.04 -16.43
CA VAL A 54 -0.41 -3.14 -15.31
C VAL A 54 0.12 -4.14 -14.30
N VAL A 55 -0.14 -3.85 -13.03
CA VAL A 55 0.15 -4.72 -11.89
C VAL A 55 -1.16 -5.25 -11.35
N THR A 56 -1.27 -6.57 -11.29
CA THR A 56 -2.39 -7.25 -10.63
C THR A 56 -1.94 -7.82 -9.30
N PHE A 57 -2.82 -7.74 -8.32
CA PHE A 57 -2.64 -8.29 -6.98
C PHE A 57 -3.75 -9.30 -6.70
N ASP A 58 -3.38 -10.54 -6.39
CA ASP A 58 -4.29 -11.51 -5.78
C ASP A 58 -4.57 -11.08 -4.35
N THR A 59 -5.80 -10.63 -4.09
CA THR A 59 -6.17 -10.03 -2.80
C THR A 59 -6.04 -11.04 -1.66
N ASP A 60 -6.42 -12.29 -1.86
CA ASP A 60 -6.39 -13.29 -0.79
C ASP A 60 -4.95 -13.69 -0.45
N ALA A 61 -4.14 -13.92 -1.48
CA ALA A 61 -2.72 -14.24 -1.29
C ALA A 61 -1.95 -13.05 -0.68
N MET A 62 -2.24 -11.83 -1.14
CA MET A 62 -1.64 -10.60 -0.63
C MET A 62 -2.01 -10.36 0.83
N LEU A 63 -3.30 -10.45 1.20
CA LEU A 63 -3.74 -10.24 2.58
C LEU A 63 -3.15 -11.29 3.53
N LYS A 64 -3.02 -12.55 3.10
CA LYS A 64 -2.31 -13.58 3.87
C LYS A 64 -0.84 -13.22 4.10
N GLU A 65 -0.14 -12.76 3.07
CA GLU A 65 1.27 -12.38 3.21
C GLU A 65 1.45 -11.12 4.09
N ILE A 66 0.55 -10.13 3.96
CA ILE A 66 0.54 -8.93 4.81
C ILE A 66 0.23 -9.30 6.27
N ALA A 67 -0.71 -10.21 6.51
CA ALA A 67 -1.01 -10.67 7.86
C ALA A 67 0.20 -11.38 8.49
N LEU A 68 0.95 -12.16 7.70
CA LEU A 68 2.15 -12.86 8.13
C LEU A 68 3.33 -11.91 8.41
N LYS A 69 3.60 -10.95 7.52
CA LYS A 69 4.79 -10.09 7.58
C LYS A 69 4.59 -8.79 8.37
N CYS A 70 3.36 -8.29 8.41
CA CYS A 70 3.01 -7.07 9.12
C CYS A 70 2.09 -7.43 10.29
N SER A 71 0.78 -7.43 10.06
CA SER A 71 -0.24 -7.81 11.05
C SER A 71 -1.61 -7.92 10.38
N ALA A 72 -2.53 -8.67 10.99
CA ALA A 72 -3.93 -8.75 10.52
C ALA A 72 -4.60 -7.36 10.41
N LYS A 73 -4.35 -6.47 11.38
CA LYS A 73 -4.84 -5.08 11.38
C LYS A 73 -4.29 -4.25 10.21
N THR A 74 -3.10 -4.58 9.72
CA THR A 74 -2.55 -3.94 8.51
C THR A 74 -3.30 -4.43 7.26
N GLY A 75 -3.69 -5.70 7.22
CA GLY A 75 -4.57 -6.23 6.17
C GLY A 75 -5.91 -5.50 6.10
N GLU A 76 -6.57 -5.26 7.24
CA GLU A 76 -7.82 -4.49 7.30
C GLU A 76 -7.66 -3.06 6.76
N ARG A 77 -6.56 -2.38 7.14
CA ARG A 77 -6.22 -1.05 6.62
C ARG A 77 -6.01 -1.06 5.11
N VAL A 78 -5.35 -2.08 4.57
CA VAL A 78 -5.12 -2.24 3.13
C VAL A 78 -6.44 -2.44 2.40
N SER A 79 -7.34 -3.27 2.92
CA SER A 79 -8.68 -3.41 2.37
C SER A 79 -9.44 -2.08 2.34
N SER A 80 -9.31 -1.25 3.39
CA SER A 80 -9.90 0.09 3.43
C SER A 80 -9.29 1.05 2.39
N LEU A 81 -7.98 1.01 2.18
CA LEU A 81 -7.32 1.80 1.13
C LEU A 81 -7.81 1.43 -0.28
N VAL A 82 -7.94 0.13 -0.54
CA VAL A 82 -8.44 -0.39 -1.83
C VAL A 82 -9.89 0.01 -2.04
N ALA A 83 -10.74 -0.10 -1.01
CA ALA A 83 -12.13 0.33 -1.08
C ALA A 83 -12.28 1.83 -1.35
N GLN A 84 -11.31 2.64 -0.91
CA GLN A 84 -11.23 4.08 -1.19
C GLN A 84 -10.57 4.41 -2.54
N GLY A 85 -10.20 3.40 -3.33
CA GLY A 85 -9.62 3.57 -4.67
C GLY A 85 -8.12 3.84 -4.69
N VAL A 86 -7.43 3.76 -3.55
CA VAL A 86 -5.98 4.01 -3.49
C VAL A 86 -5.22 2.87 -4.14
N CYS A 87 -4.39 3.19 -5.13
CA CYS A 87 -3.64 2.17 -5.85
C CYS A 87 -2.44 1.64 -5.05
N LEU A 88 -2.42 0.33 -4.81
CA LEU A 88 -1.36 -0.35 -4.04
C LEU A 88 0.01 -0.25 -4.70
N GLN A 89 0.05 -0.26 -6.04
CA GLN A 89 1.28 -0.05 -6.79
C GLN A 89 1.86 1.36 -6.56
N ALA A 90 1.00 2.38 -6.45
CA ALA A 90 1.41 3.74 -6.13
C ALA A 90 1.99 3.83 -4.73
N ILE A 91 1.41 3.13 -3.74
CA ILE A 91 1.95 3.04 -2.38
C ILE A 91 3.35 2.40 -2.36
N ALA A 92 3.54 1.34 -3.15
CA ALA A 92 4.82 0.63 -3.23
C ALA A 92 5.94 1.48 -3.84
N THR A 93 5.62 2.30 -4.84
CA THR A 93 6.62 2.95 -5.70
C THR A 93 6.81 4.44 -5.45
N SER A 94 5.79 5.16 -4.98
CA SER A 94 5.86 6.62 -4.81
C SER A 94 6.92 7.01 -3.77
N PRO A 95 7.74 8.04 -4.02
CA PRO A 95 8.70 8.52 -3.04
C PRO A 95 7.93 9.24 -1.92
N LEU A 96 7.88 8.66 -0.72
CA LEU A 96 7.13 9.20 0.41
C LEU A 96 8.06 9.64 1.53
N LYS A 97 7.75 10.79 2.13
CA LYS A 97 8.19 11.20 3.46
C LYS A 97 7.16 10.71 4.48
N ILE A 98 7.60 9.83 5.38
CA ILE A 98 6.75 9.24 6.43
C ILE A 98 7.34 9.67 7.79
N PRO A 99 6.85 10.77 8.38
CA PRO A 99 7.34 11.23 9.68
C PRO A 99 6.97 10.19 10.75
N LEU A 100 7.92 9.68 11.53
CA LEU A 100 7.60 8.66 12.55
C LEU A 100 7.09 9.27 13.87
N THR A 101 7.35 10.55 14.08
CA THR A 101 6.98 11.33 15.26
C THR A 101 6.32 12.63 14.83
N GLY A 102 5.58 13.27 15.75
CA GLY A 102 4.87 14.53 15.48
C GLY A 102 3.54 14.35 14.76
N THR A 103 2.95 15.48 14.36
CA THR A 103 1.63 15.57 13.72
C THR A 103 1.72 15.77 12.20
N ASP A 104 2.93 15.89 11.65
CA ASP A 104 3.15 16.09 10.22
C ASP A 104 2.50 14.95 9.41
N PRO A 105 1.73 15.26 8.35
CA PRO A 105 1.12 14.24 7.50
C PRO A 105 2.16 13.53 6.62
N ILE A 106 1.75 12.39 6.06
CA ILE A 106 2.53 11.70 5.02
C ILE A 106 2.51 12.58 3.77
N SER A 107 3.67 12.77 3.16
CA SER A 107 3.84 13.64 1.98
C SER A 107 4.72 12.98 0.94
N LEU A 108 4.69 13.48 -0.31
CA LEU A 108 5.66 13.08 -1.33
C LEU A 108 7.04 13.64 -0.96
N ARG A 109 8.08 12.84 -1.22
CA ARG A 109 9.46 13.29 -1.14
C ARG A 109 9.82 13.89 -2.50
N LEU A 110 10.00 15.21 -2.52
CA LEU A 110 10.56 15.95 -3.65
C LEU A 110 11.98 15.47 -3.96
#